data_AF-A0AAN9FXG6-F1
#
_entry.id   AF-A0AAN9FXG6-F1
#
_cell.length_a   1.000
_cell.length_b   1.000
_cell.length_c   1.000
_cell.angle_alpha   90.00
_cell.angle_beta   90.00
_cell.angle_gamma   90.00
#
_symmetry.space_group_name_H-M   'P 1'
#
loop_
_entity.id
_entity.type
_entity.pdbx_description
1 polymer ?
#
loop_
_entity_poly.entity_id
_entity_poly.type
_entity_poly.pdbx_seq_one_letter_code
_entity_poly.pdbx_strand_id
1 'polypeptide(L)'
;MSSPRMQDSDSKNIAFEVNPMMVLFSHEVGGSYAVLETFSAVMGIPAMHLKTYQRHDKKVTAAEMEAGSAMLQRSAAAVQKAYAETDEDLREALDRGENPIINISVSYDGTWQKRGLLRSWGGRGH
;
A
#
# COMPACT_ATOMS: atom_id res chain seq x y z
N MET A 1 -43.41 -20.59 -1.51
CA MET A 1 -42.47 -21.62 -1.97
C MET A 1 -41.10 -21.26 -1.42
N SER A 2 -40.61 -22.00 -0.42
CA SER A 2 -39.28 -21.77 0.18
C SER A 2 -38.25 -22.54 -0.64
N SER A 3 -37.21 -21.85 -1.12
CA SER A 3 -36.18 -22.46 -1.96
C SER A 3 -35.34 -23.46 -1.15
N PRO A 4 -35.04 -24.67 -1.67
CA PRO A 4 -34.23 -25.67 -0.96
C PRO A 4 -32.79 -25.17 -0.84
N ARG A 5 -32.29 -25.07 0.40
CA ARG A 5 -30.89 -24.74 0.65
C ARG A 5 -30.05 -26.01 0.43
N MET A 6 -29.42 -26.12 -0.73
CA MET A 6 -28.46 -27.19 -1.02
C MET A 6 -27.27 -27.06 -0.06
N GLN A 7 -27.21 -27.94 0.93
CA GLN A 7 -26.03 -28.13 1.78
C GLN A 7 -25.15 -29.18 1.10
N ASP A 8 -24.37 -28.74 0.12
CA ASP A 8 -23.27 -29.56 -0.40
C ASP A 8 -22.06 -29.33 0.51
N SER A 9 -21.50 -30.38 1.09
CA SER A 9 -20.39 -30.31 2.05
C SER A 9 -19.07 -29.84 1.44
N ASP A 10 -18.99 -29.76 0.11
CA ASP A 10 -17.88 -29.17 -0.67
C ASP A 10 -18.32 -27.92 -1.47
N SER A 11 -19.48 -27.34 -1.16
CA SER A 11 -19.88 -26.07 -1.76
C SER A 11 -19.05 -24.93 -1.16
N LYS A 12 -17.97 -24.54 -1.85
CA LYS A 12 -17.41 -23.19 -1.69
C LYS A 12 -18.57 -22.23 -1.79
N ASN A 13 -18.91 -21.59 -0.69
CA ASN A 13 -20.09 -20.76 -0.62
C ASN A 13 -19.76 -19.46 -1.36
N ILE A 14 -19.91 -19.46 -2.69
CA ILE A 14 -19.49 -18.38 -3.59
C ILE A 14 -20.07 -17.03 -3.11
N ALA A 15 -21.30 -17.05 -2.58
CA ALA A 15 -21.94 -15.88 -1.98
C ALA A 15 -21.20 -15.31 -0.75
N PHE A 16 -20.46 -16.13 0.01
CA PHE A 16 -19.61 -15.67 1.12
C PHE A 16 -18.26 -15.12 0.64
N GLU A 17 -17.75 -15.53 -0.52
CA GLU A 17 -16.52 -15.00 -1.10
C GLU A 17 -16.72 -13.62 -1.75
N VAL A 18 -17.92 -13.33 -2.27
CA VAL A 18 -18.22 -12.02 -2.87
C VAL A 18 -18.13 -10.89 -1.84
N ASN A 19 -18.57 -11.10 -0.60
CA ASN A 19 -18.55 -10.07 0.44
C ASN A 19 -17.14 -9.50 0.75
N PRO A 20 -16.11 -10.32 1.03
CA PRO A 20 -14.76 -9.81 1.21
C PRO A 20 -14.17 -9.21 -0.07
N MET A 21 -14.49 -9.73 -1.26
CA MET A 21 -14.06 -9.13 -2.53
C MET A 21 -14.63 -7.73 -2.74
N MET A 22 -15.89 -7.51 -2.36
CA MET A 22 -16.54 -6.21 -2.39
C MET A 22 -15.86 -5.21 -1.43
N VAL A 23 -15.45 -5.65 -0.23
CA VAL A 23 -14.66 -4.81 0.68
C VAL A 23 -13.27 -4.51 0.13
N LEU A 24 -12.62 -5.49 -0.49
CA LEU A 24 -11.32 -5.27 -1.12
C LEU A 24 -11.42 -4.23 -2.25
N PHE A 25 -12.47 -4.31 -3.08
CA PHE A 25 -12.74 -3.31 -4.10
C PHE A 25 -12.86 -1.89 -3.52
N SER A 26 -13.54 -1.72 -2.38
CA SER A 26 -13.58 -0.40 -1.75
C SER A 26 -12.20 0.10 -1.32
N HIS A 27 -11.33 -0.76 -0.79
CA HIS A 27 -9.95 -0.38 -0.43
C HIS A 27 -9.11 0.01 -1.64
N GLU A 28 -9.17 -0.75 -2.73
CA GLU A 28 -8.45 -0.46 -3.99
C GLU A 28 -8.87 0.87 -4.63
N VAL A 29 -10.14 1.25 -4.49
CA VAL A 29 -10.66 2.53 -4.98
C VAL A 29 -10.37 3.68 -4.00
N GLY A 30 -9.80 3.41 -2.82
CA GLY A 30 -9.61 4.39 -1.74
C GLY A 30 -10.93 4.85 -1.12
N GLY A 31 -11.98 4.07 -1.30
CA GLY A 31 -13.33 4.31 -0.81
C GLY A 31 -13.61 3.64 0.53
N SER A 32 -14.69 4.07 1.17
CA SER A 32 -15.25 3.39 2.34
C SER A 32 -16.58 2.74 1.99
N TYR A 33 -17.35 2.36 3.00
CA TYR A 33 -18.71 1.84 2.87
C TYR A 33 -19.60 2.66 1.91
N ALA A 34 -19.43 3.98 1.84
CA ALA A 34 -20.21 4.85 0.94
C ALA A 34 -20.00 4.53 -0.55
N VAL A 35 -18.79 4.13 -0.93
CA VAL A 35 -18.49 3.69 -2.31
C VAL A 35 -19.16 2.36 -2.60
N LEU A 36 -19.21 1.47 -1.61
CA LEU A 36 -19.90 0.20 -1.76
C LEU A 36 -21.40 0.39 -1.93
N GLU A 37 -22.01 1.29 -1.15
CA GLU A 37 -23.44 1.58 -1.20
C GLU A 37 -23.84 2.22 -2.53
N THR A 38 -23.04 3.17 -3.03
CA THR A 38 -23.25 3.78 -4.35
C THR A 38 -23.06 2.76 -5.48
N PHE A 39 -22.04 1.90 -5.40
CA PHE A 39 -21.85 0.81 -6.35
C PHE A 39 -23.04 -0.17 -6.36
N SER A 40 -23.50 -0.59 -5.18
CA SER A 40 -24.68 -1.44 -5.03
C SER A 40 -25.94 -0.80 -5.62
N ALA A 41 -26.13 0.51 -5.42
CA ALA A 41 -27.24 1.27 -5.99
C ALA A 41 -27.19 1.33 -7.53
N VAL A 42 -26.01 1.58 -8.11
CA VAL A 42 -25.82 1.60 -9.58
C VAL A 42 -26.05 0.23 -10.19
N MET A 43 -25.59 -0.83 -9.54
CA MET A 43 -25.73 -2.21 -10.01
C MET A 43 -27.11 -2.82 -9.73
N GLY A 44 -27.97 -2.13 -8.96
CA GLY A 44 -29.28 -2.66 -8.56
C GLY A 44 -29.20 -3.86 -7.61
N ILE A 45 -28.12 -3.99 -6.84
CA ILE A 45 -27.88 -5.10 -5.91
C ILE A 45 -28.14 -4.61 -4.47
N PRO A 46 -28.70 -5.44 -3.57
CA PRO A 46 -28.82 -5.09 -2.15
C PRO A 46 -27.44 -4.78 -1.55
N ALA A 47 -27.29 -3.59 -0.97
CA ALA A 47 -26.07 -3.21 -0.29
C ALA A 47 -25.81 -4.11 0.92
N MET A 48 -24.54 -4.49 1.11
CA MET A 48 -24.12 -5.21 2.31
C MET A 48 -24.38 -4.34 3.55
N HIS A 49 -24.86 -4.95 4.64
CA HIS A 49 -25.10 -4.21 5.88
C HIS A 49 -23.78 -3.67 6.49
N LEU A 50 -23.81 -2.44 7.03
CA LEU A 50 -22.64 -1.76 7.61
C LEU A 50 -21.84 -2.60 8.62
N LYS A 51 -22.52 -3.30 9.54
CA LYS A 51 -21.83 -4.18 10.52
C LYS A 51 -21.05 -5.32 9.84
N THR A 52 -21.59 -5.85 8.76
CA THR A 52 -20.94 -6.94 8.00
C THR A 52 -19.72 -6.38 7.27
N TYR A 53 -19.86 -5.20 6.64
CA TYR A 53 -18.74 -4.47 6.05
C TYR A 53 -17.62 -4.27 7.06
N GLN A 54 -17.89 -3.66 8.22
CA GLN A 54 -16.88 -3.38 9.25
C GLN A 54 -16.16 -4.65 9.75
N ARG A 55 -16.84 -5.79 9.77
CA ARG A 55 -16.22 -7.06 10.15
C ARG A 55 -15.22 -7.56 9.10
N HIS A 56 -15.55 -7.41 7.82
CA HIS A 56 -14.66 -7.79 6.72
C HIS A 56 -13.53 -6.78 6.54
N ASP A 57 -13.84 -5.49 6.67
CA ASP A 57 -12.90 -4.37 6.62
C ASP A 57 -11.73 -4.57 7.60
N LYS A 58 -12.02 -4.85 8.87
CA LYS A 58 -10.98 -5.17 9.87
C LYS A 58 -10.07 -6.33 9.47
N LYS A 59 -10.61 -7.35 8.79
CA LYS A 59 -9.82 -8.51 8.35
C LYS A 59 -8.93 -8.15 7.17
N VAL A 60 -9.47 -7.41 6.19
CA VAL A 60 -8.73 -6.94 5.02
C VAL A 60 -7.61 -6.01 5.45
N THR A 61 -7.91 -4.99 6.27
CA THR A 61 -6.91 -4.05 6.78
C THR A 61 -5.81 -4.74 7.59
N ALA A 62 -6.15 -5.74 8.42
CA ALA A 62 -5.13 -6.50 9.15
C ALA A 62 -4.19 -7.26 8.20
N ALA A 63 -4.74 -7.89 7.15
CA ALA A 63 -3.95 -8.59 6.14
C ALA A 63 -3.08 -7.63 5.31
N GLU A 64 -3.60 -6.46 4.94
CA GLU A 64 -2.84 -5.42 4.24
C GLU A 64 -1.71 -4.84 5.10
N MET A 65 -1.95 -4.60 6.39
CA MET A 65 -0.92 -4.16 7.32
C MET A 65 0.19 -5.22 7.47
N GLU A 66 -0.17 -6.49 7.55
CA GLU A 66 0.79 -7.60 7.62
C GLU A 66 1.62 -7.67 6.33
N ALA A 67 0.97 -7.65 5.17
CA ALA A 67 1.64 -7.64 3.87
C ALA A 67 2.56 -6.41 3.69
N GLY A 68 2.09 -5.23 4.09
CA GLY A 68 2.87 -4.00 4.09
C GLY A 68 4.08 -4.09 5.01
N SER A 69 3.92 -4.64 6.21
CA SER A 69 5.03 -4.84 7.15
C SER A 69 6.09 -5.79 6.60
N ALA A 70 5.67 -6.89 5.96
CA ALA A 70 6.58 -7.83 5.32
C ALA A 70 7.31 -7.19 4.12
N MET A 71 6.63 -6.36 3.33
CA MET A 71 7.25 -5.61 2.24
C MET A 71 8.29 -4.60 2.74
N LEU A 72 7.97 -3.88 3.82
CA LEU A 72 8.91 -2.96 4.47
C LEU A 72 10.15 -3.69 5.00
N GLN A 73 9.97 -4.85 5.66
CA GLN A 73 11.09 -5.67 6.13
C GLN A 73 11.98 -6.16 4.99
N ARG A 74 11.39 -6.65 3.88
CA ARG A 74 12.15 -7.05 2.69
C ARG A 74 12.92 -5.88 2.08
N SER A 75 12.28 -4.72 2.02
CA SER A 75 12.91 -3.50 1.49
C SER A 75 14.07 -3.05 2.37
N ALA A 76 13.88 -3.06 3.70
CA ALA A 76 14.93 -2.75 4.66
C ALA A 76 16.13 -3.70 4.53
N ALA A 77 15.88 -5.02 4.43
CA ALA A 77 16.94 -6.01 4.24
C ALA A 77 17.69 -5.82 2.91
N ALA A 78 16.98 -5.47 1.83
CA ALA A 78 17.60 -5.17 0.54
C ALA A 78 18.50 -3.93 0.60
N VAL A 79 18.04 -2.88 1.28
CA VAL A 79 18.84 -1.65 1.50
C VAL A 79 20.07 -1.97 2.35
N GLN A 80 19.91 -2.66 3.48
CA GLN A 80 21.02 -3.06 4.34
C GLN A 80 22.09 -3.85 3.56
N LYS A 81 21.66 -4.80 2.72
CA LYS A 81 22.58 -5.56 1.87
C LYS A 81 23.35 -4.67 0.89
N ALA A 82 22.67 -3.76 0.20
CA ALA A 82 23.30 -2.87 -0.77
C ALA A 82 24.34 -1.93 -0.11
N TYR A 83 24.04 -1.43 1.10
CA TYR A 83 24.97 -0.58 1.83
C TYR A 83 26.16 -1.35 2.42
N ALA A 84 25.97 -2.60 2.84
CA ALA A 84 27.06 -3.46 3.33
C ALA A 84 28.13 -3.76 2.25
N GLU A 85 27.81 -3.60 0.96
CA GLU A 85 28.79 -3.70 -0.13
C GLU A 85 29.67 -2.44 -0.25
N THR A 86 29.22 -1.30 0.29
CA THR A 86 29.86 0.00 0.12
C THR A 86 30.52 0.51 1.41
N ASP A 87 29.98 0.14 2.58
CA ASP A 87 30.40 0.63 3.89
C ASP A 87 30.78 -0.54 4.81
N GLU A 88 32.06 -0.59 5.18
CA GLU A 88 32.64 -1.69 5.95
C GLU A 88 32.22 -1.64 7.44
N ASP A 89 31.97 -0.46 7.99
CA ASP A 89 31.48 -0.29 9.37
C ASP A 89 30.05 -0.82 9.51
N LEU A 90 29.22 -0.58 8.48
CA LEU A 90 27.87 -1.11 8.37
C LEU A 90 27.86 -2.63 8.24
N ARG A 91 28.79 -3.20 7.46
CA ARG A 91 28.95 -4.64 7.30
C ARG A 91 29.33 -5.31 8.62
N GLU A 92 30.30 -4.77 9.35
CA GLU A 92 30.68 -5.29 10.66
C GLU A 92 29.55 -5.19 11.69
N ALA A 93 28.79 -4.09 11.70
CA ALA A 93 27.64 -3.94 12.59
C ALA A 93 26.55 -4.99 12.29
N LEU A 94 26.25 -5.25 11.01
CA LEU A 94 25.33 -6.31 10.58
C LEU A 94 25.80 -7.71 10.98
N ASP A 95 27.09 -8.02 10.82
CA ASP A 95 27.67 -9.31 11.22
C ASP A 95 27.66 -9.53 12.75
N ARG A 96 27.76 -8.44 13.53
CA ARG A 96 27.57 -8.47 14.99
C ARG A 96 26.10 -8.61 15.42
N GLY A 97 25.16 -8.63 14.48
CA GLY A 97 23.72 -8.71 14.75
C GLY A 97 23.13 -7.39 15.28
N GLU A 98 23.84 -6.27 15.10
CA GLU A 98 23.31 -4.95 15.40
C GLU A 98 22.30 -4.55 14.33
N ASN A 99 21.36 -3.66 14.68
CA ASN A 99 20.41 -3.09 13.72
C ASN A 99 20.83 -1.64 13.40
N PRO A 100 21.84 -1.42 12.53
CA PRO A 100 22.36 -0.10 12.28
C PRO A 100 21.31 0.78 11.60
N ILE A 101 21.12 1.99 12.13
CA ILE A 101 20.22 2.98 11.55
C ILE A 101 20.91 3.59 10.33
N ILE A 102 20.47 3.20 9.12
CA ILE A 102 20.95 3.80 7.87
C ILE A 102 20.29 5.16 7.71
N ASN A 103 21.02 6.23 7.99
CA ASN A 103 20.52 7.59 7.91
C ASN A 103 20.66 8.12 6.47
N ILE A 104 19.64 7.90 5.65
CA ILE A 104 19.62 8.37 4.26
C ILE A 104 19.31 9.87 4.25
N SER A 105 20.35 10.70 4.36
CA SER A 105 20.21 12.14 4.15
C SER A 105 20.12 12.43 2.64
N VAL A 106 19.00 12.97 2.20
CA VAL A 106 18.84 13.50 0.83
C VAL A 106 19.24 14.96 0.87
N SER A 107 20.45 15.28 0.42
CA SER A 107 20.88 16.67 0.23
C SER A 107 20.39 17.16 -1.14
N TYR A 108 19.42 18.07 -1.12
CA TYR A 108 18.98 18.80 -2.31
C TYR A 108 20.01 19.89 -2.62
N ASP A 109 20.92 19.62 -3.55
CA ASP A 109 21.78 20.67 -4.08
C ASP A 109 20.92 21.52 -5.05
N GLY A 110 20.52 22.72 -4.62
CA GLY A 110 19.67 23.61 -5.42
C GLY A 110 20.30 24.10 -6.73
N THR A 111 21.35 23.44 -7.23
CA THR A 111 22.06 23.79 -8.47
C THR A 111 21.24 23.48 -9.71
N TRP A 112 20.25 22.58 -9.63
CA TRP A 112 19.38 22.30 -10.79
C TRP A 112 18.44 23.46 -11.13
N GLN A 113 17.96 24.20 -10.11
CA GLN A 113 17.13 25.40 -10.29
C GLN A 113 17.90 26.56 -10.95
N LYS A 114 19.22 26.66 -10.74
CA LYS A 114 20.04 27.78 -11.26
C LYS A 114 20.47 27.62 -12.73
N ARG A 115 20.39 26.42 -13.31
CA ARG A 115 20.78 26.19 -14.72
C ARG A 115 19.73 26.66 -15.75
N GLY A 116 18.51 26.98 -15.31
CA GLY A 116 17.44 27.52 -16.16
C GLY A 116 17.40 29.05 -16.28
N LEU A 117 18.16 29.78 -15.44
CA LEU A 117 18.07 31.25 -15.34
C LEU A 117 19.33 32.00 -15.82
N LEU A 118 20.18 31.37 -16.64
CA LEU A 118 21.32 32.03 -17.28
C LEU A 118 21.20 32.01 -18.82
N ARG A 119 20.03 32.38 -19.33
CA ARG A 119 19.86 32.76 -20.74
C ARG A 119 19.08 34.06 -20.80
N SER A 120 19.77 35.19 -20.63
CA SER A 120 19.23 36.51 -20.91
C SER A 120 20.34 37.55 -21.06
N TRP A 121 20.76 37.73 -22.32
CA TRP A 121 21.19 38.96 -22.98
C TRP A 121 22.45 39.72 -22.52
N GLY A 122 23.42 39.80 -23.43
CA GLY A 122 24.42 40.87 -23.41
C GLY A 122 23.84 42.20 -23.88
N GLY A 123 24.48 43.31 -23.47
CA GLY A 123 24.37 44.60 -24.16
C GLY A 123 24.30 45.84 -23.27
N ARG A 124 25.44 46.56 -23.19
CA ARG A 124 25.63 48.03 -23.05
C ARG A 124 24.98 48.83 -21.91
N GLY A 125 25.84 49.62 -21.24
CA GLY A 125 25.56 51.02 -20.91
C GLY A 125 25.62 51.38 -19.42
N HIS A 126 26.78 51.83 -18.94
CA HIS A 126 27.05 53.22 -18.50
C HIS A 126 28.52 53.38 -18.13
#